data_AF-A0A9E2D3J9-F1
#
_entry.id   AF-A0A9E2D3J9-F1
#
_cell.length_a   1.000
_cell.length_b   1.000
_cell.length_c   1.000
_cell.angle_alpha   90.00
_cell.angle_beta   90.00
_cell.angle_gamma   90.00
#
_symmetry.space_group_name_H-M   'P 1'
#
loop_
_entity.id
_entity.type
_entity.pdbx_description
1 polymer ?
#
loop_
_entity_poly.entity_id
_entity_poly.type
_entity_poly.pdbx_seq_one_letter_code
_entity_poly.pdbx_strand_id
1 'polypeptide(L)'
;MGLKTGKQVGLAALIAMAAPLVLPFSANGEVFELSSLANLYEGVSFDHDMHIEAVADDCSLCHHHTAGTPPEEPTCIPCHKNSPEADSPACSSCHLIEPFSSANLAISEENPLLHHKMKPGLKAAFHQNCMGCHQETGGPVGCQDCHAMTEKGEKFYNTGQYAPKPRTETGHH
;
A
#
# COMPACT_ATOMS: atom_id res chain seq x y z
N MET A 1 -92.04 11.33 9.90
CA MET A 1 -91.68 10.42 8.79
C MET A 1 -90.53 11.10 8.04
N GLY A 2 -89.26 10.72 8.10
CA GLY A 2 -88.65 9.42 8.29
C GLY A 2 -87.85 9.06 7.04
N LEU A 3 -86.78 9.81 6.71
CA LEU A 3 -85.82 9.42 5.67
C LEU A 3 -84.42 9.32 6.28
N LYS A 4 -83.91 8.09 6.26
CA LYS A 4 -82.55 7.68 6.64
C LYS A 4 -81.58 8.10 5.54
N THR A 5 -80.49 8.78 5.89
CA THR A 5 -79.31 8.92 5.01
C THR A 5 -78.15 8.15 5.63
N GLY A 6 -77.80 7.05 4.97
CA GLY A 6 -76.69 6.17 5.33
C GLY A 6 -75.33 6.85 5.11
N LYS A 7 -74.44 6.66 6.07
CA LYS A 7 -73.06 7.13 6.03
C LYS A 7 -72.23 6.08 5.29
N GLN A 8 -71.92 6.31 4.02
CA GLN A 8 -70.91 5.53 3.31
C GLN A 8 -69.52 6.00 3.76
N VAL A 9 -68.83 5.16 4.53
CA VAL A 9 -67.42 5.36 4.86
C VAL A 9 -66.62 4.74 3.71
N GLY A 10 -66.08 5.58 2.85
CA GLY A 10 -65.16 5.17 1.79
C GLY A 10 -63.83 4.72 2.38
N LEU A 11 -63.43 3.49 2.05
CA LEU A 11 -62.13 2.91 2.38
C LEU A 11 -61.09 3.45 1.38
N ALA A 12 -60.32 4.46 1.78
CA ALA A 12 -59.18 4.94 0.99
C ALA A 12 -58.02 3.95 1.16
N ALA A 13 -57.75 3.16 0.12
CA ALA A 13 -56.58 2.30 0.04
C ALA A 13 -55.32 3.15 -0.25
N LEU A 14 -54.52 3.38 0.79
CA LEU A 14 -53.17 3.94 0.69
C LEU A 14 -52.24 2.88 0.09
N ILE A 15 -51.95 2.99 -1.21
CA ILE A 15 -50.87 2.25 -1.85
C ILE A 15 -49.56 2.94 -1.45
N ALA A 16 -48.86 2.36 -0.46
CA ALA A 16 -47.52 2.80 -0.09
C ALA A 16 -46.55 2.44 -1.23
N MET A 17 -46.03 3.45 -1.92
CA MET A 17 -44.91 3.30 -2.84
C MET A 17 -43.68 2.93 -2.01
N ALA A 18 -43.27 1.66 -2.03
CA ALA A 18 -41.99 1.24 -1.50
C ALA A 18 -40.89 1.80 -2.40
N ALA A 19 -40.27 2.90 -1.98
CA ALA A 19 -39.05 3.38 -2.59
C ALA A 19 -37.95 2.32 -2.34
N PRO A 20 -37.21 1.87 -3.38
CA PRO A 20 -36.10 0.96 -3.19
C PRO A 20 -35.06 1.63 -2.30
N LEU A 21 -34.76 0.98 -1.17
CA LEU A 21 -33.71 1.35 -0.26
C LEU A 21 -32.36 1.16 -0.99
N VAL A 22 -31.84 2.25 -1.55
CA VAL A 22 -30.46 2.29 -2.03
C VAL A 22 -29.58 2.34 -0.79
N LEU A 23 -29.06 1.19 -0.38
CA LEU A 23 -28.00 1.15 0.62
C LEU A 23 -26.75 1.78 -0.03
N PRO A 24 -26.03 2.67 0.67
CA PRO A 24 -24.71 3.07 0.20
C PRO A 24 -23.84 1.82 0.16
N PHE A 25 -23.32 1.48 -1.02
CA PHE A 25 -22.25 0.50 -1.15
C PHE A 25 -21.02 1.12 -0.47
N SER A 26 -20.82 0.80 0.80
CA SER A 26 -19.55 1.09 1.46
C SER A 26 -18.51 0.15 0.89
N ALA A 27 -17.86 0.57 -0.20
CA ALA A 27 -16.52 0.12 -0.54
C ALA A 27 -15.58 0.67 0.52
N ASN A 28 -15.59 0.08 1.71
CA ASN A 28 -14.52 0.28 2.67
C ASN A 28 -13.34 -0.57 2.18
N GLY A 29 -12.65 -0.07 1.15
CA GLY A 29 -11.39 -0.65 0.73
C GLY A 29 -10.42 -0.65 1.91
N GLU A 30 -9.68 -1.73 2.07
CA GLU A 30 -8.64 -1.83 3.09
C GLU A 30 -7.46 -0.89 2.72
N VAL A 31 -7.51 0.34 3.24
CA VAL A 31 -6.41 1.30 3.10
C VAL A 31 -5.47 1.15 4.29
N PHE A 32 -4.23 0.77 4.01
CA PHE A 32 -3.16 0.70 4.99
C PHE A 32 -2.22 1.90 4.93
N GLU A 33 -1.68 2.27 6.07
CA GLU A 33 -0.61 3.27 6.17
C GLU A 33 0.75 2.59 6.34
N LEU A 34 1.54 2.55 5.25
CA LEU A 34 2.90 2.00 5.25
C LEU A 34 3.87 3.03 5.85
N SER A 35 4.01 3.00 7.17
CA SER A 35 4.73 4.03 7.94
C SER A 35 6.02 3.56 8.61
N SER A 36 6.44 2.31 8.41
CA SER A 36 7.63 1.71 9.08
C SER A 36 8.94 2.46 8.82
N LEU A 37 8.99 3.29 7.78
CA LEU A 37 10.15 4.11 7.40
C LEU A 37 9.86 5.62 7.43
N ALA A 38 8.68 6.03 7.92
CA ALA A 38 8.25 7.42 7.93
C ALA A 38 9.25 8.27 8.75
N ASN A 39 9.80 9.31 8.11
CA ASN A 39 10.82 10.18 8.69
C ASN A 39 10.98 11.47 7.87
N LEU A 40 11.69 11.37 6.73
CA LEU A 40 11.84 12.48 5.77
C LEU A 40 10.62 12.62 4.84
N TYR A 41 9.83 11.55 4.75
CA TYR A 41 8.56 11.50 4.05
C TYR A 41 7.52 10.90 5.01
N GLU A 42 6.25 11.20 4.73
CA GLU A 42 5.09 10.64 5.43
C GLU A 42 4.91 9.15 5.08
N GLY A 43 3.92 8.51 5.72
CA GLY A 43 3.51 7.16 5.34
C GLY A 43 2.93 7.12 3.93
N VAL A 44 2.99 5.96 3.28
CA VAL A 44 2.27 5.73 2.02
C VAL A 44 0.89 5.20 2.36
N SER A 45 -0.13 5.89 1.88
CA SER A 45 -1.50 5.38 1.89
C SER A 45 -1.65 4.35 0.77
N PHE A 46 -1.85 3.09 1.15
CA PHE A 46 -1.87 1.96 0.24
C PHE A 46 -3.24 1.30 0.27
N ASP A 47 -4.00 1.47 -0.82
CA ASP A 47 -5.28 0.82 -1.02
C ASP A 47 -5.05 -0.63 -1.48
N HIS A 48 -5.12 -1.56 -0.54
CA HIS A 48 -4.76 -2.96 -0.76
C HIS A 48 -5.71 -3.65 -1.74
N ASP A 49 -7.01 -3.45 -1.56
CA ASP A 49 -8.04 -4.07 -2.39
C ASP A 49 -7.93 -3.63 -3.85
N MET A 50 -7.69 -2.33 -4.08
CA MET A 50 -7.47 -1.81 -5.42
C MET A 50 -6.22 -2.41 -6.09
N HIS A 51 -5.13 -2.60 -5.33
CA HIS A 51 -3.93 -3.23 -5.88
C HIS A 51 -4.11 -4.73 -6.13
N ILE A 52 -4.84 -5.45 -5.29
CA ILE A 52 -5.17 -6.87 -5.50
C ILE A 52 -5.96 -7.04 -6.81
N GLU A 53 -6.96 -6.19 -7.04
CA GLU A 53 -7.74 -6.21 -8.28
C GLU A 53 -6.85 -5.93 -9.50
N ALA A 54 -5.93 -4.96 -9.39
CA ALA A 54 -4.99 -4.61 -10.45
C ALA A 54 -4.02 -5.75 -10.82
N VAL A 55 -3.76 -6.68 -9.90
CA VAL A 55 -2.90 -7.86 -10.12
C VAL A 55 -3.67 -9.16 -10.31
N ALA A 56 -4.98 -9.10 -10.54
CA ALA A 56 -5.84 -10.27 -10.74
C ALA A 56 -5.70 -11.33 -9.62
N ASP A 57 -5.71 -10.87 -8.37
CA ASP A 57 -5.60 -11.69 -7.16
C ASP A 57 -4.27 -12.46 -7.01
N ASP A 58 -3.22 -12.11 -7.78
CA ASP A 58 -1.89 -12.70 -7.60
C ASP A 58 -1.15 -12.05 -6.42
N CYS A 59 -1.37 -12.61 -5.23
CA CYS A 59 -0.70 -12.20 -4.00
C CYS A 59 0.84 -12.32 -4.09
N SER A 60 1.39 -13.16 -4.98
CA SER A 60 2.83 -13.37 -5.07
C SER A 60 3.58 -12.17 -5.64
N LEU A 61 2.91 -11.29 -6.40
CA LEU A 61 3.54 -10.09 -6.97
C LEU A 61 3.98 -9.09 -5.91
N CYS A 62 3.33 -9.08 -4.73
CA CYS A 62 3.74 -8.27 -3.59
C CYS A 62 4.33 -9.12 -2.45
N HIS A 63 3.75 -10.29 -2.20
CA HIS A 63 4.13 -11.23 -1.14
C HIS A 63 4.78 -12.48 -1.73
N HIS A 64 5.90 -12.28 -2.44
CA HIS A 64 6.69 -13.30 -3.14
C HIS A 64 6.97 -14.59 -2.34
N HIS A 65 6.00 -15.49 -2.32
CA HIS A 65 5.97 -16.75 -1.57
C HIS A 65 5.86 -16.63 -0.04
N THR A 66 5.30 -15.51 0.46
CA THR A 66 5.03 -15.33 1.90
C THR A 66 3.56 -15.42 2.27
N ALA A 67 2.65 -15.28 1.31
CA ALA A 67 1.19 -15.32 1.50
C ALA A 67 0.56 -16.63 0.98
N GLY A 68 1.28 -17.76 1.11
CA GLY A 68 0.78 -19.09 0.75
C GLY A 68 0.88 -19.47 -0.74
N THR A 69 1.39 -18.58 -1.60
CA THR A 69 1.69 -18.87 -3.01
C THR A 69 3.01 -19.66 -3.15
N PRO A 70 3.02 -20.85 -3.79
CA PRO A 70 4.25 -21.63 -3.94
C PRO A 70 5.34 -20.93 -4.77
N PRO A 71 6.64 -21.20 -4.52
CA PRO A 71 7.72 -20.70 -5.36
C PRO A 71 7.66 -21.28 -6.78
N GLU A 72 7.72 -20.39 -7.77
CA GLU A 72 7.82 -20.79 -9.19
C GLU A 72 9.28 -20.82 -9.67
N GLU A 73 10.14 -20.01 -9.06
CA GLU A 73 11.54 -19.90 -9.45
C GLU A 73 12.32 -21.20 -9.14
N PRO A 74 12.98 -21.83 -10.14
CA PRO A 74 13.71 -23.09 -9.97
C PRO A 74 14.79 -23.05 -8.88
N THR A 75 15.32 -21.88 -8.57
CA THR A 75 16.32 -21.66 -7.52
C THR A 75 15.73 -21.70 -6.11
N CYS A 76 14.45 -21.34 -5.95
CA CYS A 76 13.74 -21.28 -4.67
C CYS A 76 13.10 -22.62 -4.29
N ILE A 77 12.58 -23.35 -5.28
CA ILE A 77 11.85 -24.62 -5.10
C ILE A 77 12.60 -25.66 -4.24
N PRO A 78 13.92 -25.91 -4.40
CA PRO A 78 14.60 -26.96 -3.65
C PRO A 78 14.50 -26.82 -2.13
N CYS A 79 14.38 -25.58 -1.62
CA CYS A 79 14.26 -25.29 -0.19
C CYS A 79 12.81 -24.98 0.22
N HIS A 80 12.04 -24.30 -0.65
CA HIS A 80 10.73 -23.73 -0.29
C HIS A 80 9.52 -24.47 -0.89
N LYS A 81 9.69 -25.64 -1.51
CA LYS A 81 8.59 -26.39 -2.15
C LYS A 81 7.37 -26.61 -1.24
N ASN A 82 7.59 -26.80 0.06
CA ASN A 82 6.54 -27.09 1.04
C ASN A 82 6.54 -26.06 2.20
N SER A 83 7.05 -24.84 1.99
CA SER A 83 7.01 -23.82 3.04
C SER A 83 5.56 -23.39 3.30
N PRO A 84 5.13 -23.26 4.56
CA PRO A 84 3.83 -22.69 4.88
C PRO A 84 3.82 -21.19 4.58
N GLU A 85 2.65 -20.57 4.68
CA GLU A 85 2.54 -19.11 4.77
C GLU A 85 3.44 -18.57 5.90
N ALA A 86 4.04 -17.41 5.70
CA ALA A 86 4.87 -16.78 6.70
C ALA A 86 4.00 -16.30 7.88
N ASP A 87 4.54 -16.35 9.10
CA ASP A 87 3.85 -15.84 10.30
C ASP A 87 3.41 -14.38 10.16
N SER A 88 4.14 -13.60 9.34
CA SER A 88 3.75 -12.26 8.95
C SER A 88 4.17 -11.99 7.50
N PRO A 89 3.22 -11.57 6.63
CA PRO A 89 3.52 -11.21 5.25
C PRO A 89 4.16 -9.82 5.11
N ALA A 90 4.40 -9.11 6.24
CA ALA A 90 5.00 -7.79 6.23
C ALA A 90 6.42 -7.83 5.67
N CYS A 91 6.75 -6.89 4.78
CA CYS A 91 8.07 -6.80 4.16
C CYS A 91 9.19 -6.74 5.21
N SER A 92 8.93 -6.05 6.33
CA SER A 92 9.88 -5.89 7.45
C SER A 92 10.24 -7.19 8.17
N SER A 93 9.44 -8.24 8.03
CA SER A 93 9.73 -9.57 8.59
C SER A 93 11.00 -10.18 7.97
N CYS A 94 11.35 -9.77 6.75
CA CYS A 94 12.54 -10.24 6.05
C CYS A 94 13.48 -9.11 5.60
N HIS A 95 12.95 -7.98 5.15
CA HIS A 95 13.72 -6.83 4.68
C HIS A 95 14.00 -5.86 5.84
N LEU A 96 15.27 -5.74 6.21
CA LEU A 96 15.69 -4.96 7.36
C LEU A 96 15.63 -3.45 7.06
N ILE A 97 15.22 -2.65 8.05
CA ILE A 97 15.27 -1.18 7.96
C ILE A 97 16.73 -0.70 7.81
N GLU A 98 17.64 -1.28 8.59
CA GLU A 98 19.06 -0.94 8.60
C GLU A 98 19.93 -2.15 8.23
N PRO A 99 19.91 -2.64 6.98
CA PRO A 99 20.61 -3.87 6.59
C PRO A 99 22.14 -3.79 6.79
N PHE A 100 22.70 -2.59 6.87
CA PHE A 100 24.13 -2.33 7.02
C PHE A 100 24.52 -1.82 8.42
N SER A 101 23.66 -1.99 9.43
CA SER A 101 24.05 -1.74 10.82
C SER A 101 25.13 -2.74 11.26
N SER A 102 25.98 -2.35 12.21
CA SER A 102 27.03 -3.24 12.73
C SER A 102 26.47 -4.57 13.26
N ALA A 103 25.31 -4.54 13.92
CA ALA A 103 24.62 -5.74 14.39
C ALA A 103 24.18 -6.66 13.24
N ASN A 104 23.60 -6.11 12.17
CA ASN A 104 23.12 -6.90 11.04
C ASN A 104 24.26 -7.44 10.15
N LEU A 105 25.37 -6.69 10.08
CA LEU A 105 26.60 -7.16 9.43
C LEU A 105 27.24 -8.31 10.21
N ALA A 106 27.29 -8.24 11.55
CA ALA A 106 27.81 -9.31 12.40
C ALA A 106 27.04 -10.62 12.21
N ILE A 107 25.71 -10.58 12.16
CA ILE A 107 24.88 -11.76 11.86
C ILE A 107 25.29 -12.39 10.52
N SER A 108 25.53 -11.57 9.50
CA SER A 108 25.92 -12.03 8.17
C SER A 108 27.35 -12.58 8.08
N GLU A 109 28.21 -12.19 9.00
CA GLU A 109 29.59 -12.66 9.15
C GLU A 109 29.64 -13.99 9.91
N GLU A 110 28.88 -14.09 11.00
CA GLU A 110 28.76 -15.29 11.83
C GLU A 110 28.01 -16.44 11.12
N ASN A 111 27.19 -16.11 10.13
CA ASN A 111 26.37 -17.07 9.37
C ASN A 111 26.77 -17.11 7.89
N PRO A 112 27.92 -17.70 7.52
CA PRO A 112 28.40 -17.74 6.14
C PRO A 112 27.46 -18.50 5.19
N LEU A 113 26.58 -19.36 5.73
CA LEU A 113 25.60 -20.13 4.96
C LEU A 113 24.20 -19.51 4.95
N LEU A 114 24.04 -18.22 5.31
CA LEU A 114 22.74 -17.55 5.23
C LEU A 114 22.26 -17.42 3.76
N HIS A 115 21.25 -18.21 3.36
CA HIS A 115 20.83 -18.33 1.95
C HIS A 115 20.06 -17.13 1.37
N HIS A 116 19.50 -16.25 2.20
CA HIS A 116 18.81 -15.03 1.75
C HIS A 116 19.64 -13.76 2.02
N LYS A 117 20.96 -13.85 1.93
CA LYS A 117 21.89 -12.75 2.27
C LYS A 117 21.78 -11.54 1.34
N MET A 118 21.40 -11.76 0.08
CA MET A 118 21.36 -10.73 -0.96
C MET A 118 20.00 -10.04 -1.12
N LYS A 119 19.17 -10.03 -0.07
CA LYS A 119 17.90 -9.30 -0.08
C LYS A 119 18.12 -7.79 0.14
N PRO A 120 17.38 -6.92 -0.56
CA PRO A 120 17.43 -5.48 -0.31
C PRO A 120 16.95 -5.13 1.11
N GLY A 121 17.36 -3.98 1.62
CA GLY A 121 16.74 -3.39 2.82
C GLY A 121 15.30 -2.95 2.55
N LEU A 122 14.54 -2.67 3.61
CA LEU A 122 13.11 -2.37 3.55
C LEU A 122 12.76 -1.23 2.59
N LYS A 123 13.55 -0.15 2.60
CA LYS A 123 13.35 0.99 1.70
C LYS A 123 13.46 0.58 0.23
N ALA A 124 14.49 -0.21 -0.10
CA ALA A 124 14.73 -0.66 -1.46
C ALA A 124 13.68 -1.70 -1.89
N ALA A 125 13.24 -2.58 -0.98
CA ALA A 125 12.17 -3.54 -1.24
C ALA A 125 10.86 -2.83 -1.66
N PHE A 126 10.42 -1.82 -0.91
CA PHE A 126 9.24 -1.03 -1.27
C PHE A 126 9.41 -0.34 -2.63
N HIS A 127 10.51 0.39 -2.83
CA HIS A 127 10.70 1.14 -4.08
C HIS A 127 10.80 0.23 -5.31
N GLN A 128 11.53 -0.90 -5.21
CA GLN A 128 11.66 -1.83 -6.33
C GLN A 128 10.31 -2.48 -6.66
N ASN A 129 9.53 -2.86 -5.65
CA ASN A 129 8.22 -3.48 -5.86
C ASN A 129 7.20 -2.50 -6.46
N CYS A 130 6.97 -1.38 -5.77
CA CYS A 130 5.94 -0.41 -6.16
C CYS A 130 6.32 0.29 -7.47
N MET A 131 7.53 0.86 -7.54
CA MET A 131 7.93 1.61 -8.74
C MET A 131 8.19 0.68 -9.93
N GLY A 132 8.61 -0.58 -9.70
CA GLY A 132 8.81 -1.55 -10.76
C GLY A 132 7.52 -1.83 -11.53
N CYS A 133 6.47 -2.25 -10.82
CA CYS A 133 5.16 -2.46 -11.44
C CYS A 133 4.58 -1.17 -12.04
N HIS A 134 4.71 -0.03 -11.36
CA HIS A 134 4.22 1.25 -11.87
C HIS A 134 4.93 1.71 -13.16
N GLN A 135 6.21 1.41 -13.34
CA GLN A 135 6.92 1.72 -14.59
C GLN A 135 6.35 0.94 -15.78
N GLU A 136 5.88 -0.28 -15.56
CA GLU A 136 5.31 -1.14 -16.60
C GLU A 136 3.84 -0.79 -16.89
N THR A 137 3.09 -0.46 -15.84
CA THR A 137 1.63 -0.20 -15.90
C THR A 137 1.27 1.27 -16.09
N GLY A 138 2.24 2.18 -15.99
CA GLY A 138 2.01 3.63 -16.05
C GLY A 138 1.50 4.25 -14.75
N GLY A 139 1.76 3.59 -13.62
CA GLY A 139 1.46 4.10 -12.28
C GLY A 139 2.41 5.22 -11.80
N PRO A 140 2.18 5.77 -10.59
CA PRO A 140 3.00 6.84 -10.03
C PRO A 140 4.43 6.41 -9.73
N VAL A 141 5.41 7.22 -10.16
CA VAL A 141 6.84 6.98 -9.96
C VAL A 141 7.60 8.23 -9.48
N GLY A 142 6.92 9.37 -9.36
CA GLY A 142 7.48 10.59 -8.81
C GLY A 142 7.70 10.50 -7.30
N CYS A 143 8.73 11.20 -6.81
CA CYS A 143 9.18 11.10 -5.42
C CYS A 143 8.10 11.42 -4.38
N GLN A 144 7.09 12.20 -4.75
CA GLN A 144 6.01 12.63 -3.87
C GLN A 144 4.63 12.13 -4.32
N ASP A 145 4.57 11.28 -5.33
CA ASP A 145 3.30 10.75 -5.85
C ASP A 145 2.71 9.69 -4.90
N CYS A 146 3.58 9.01 -4.13
CA CYS A 146 3.17 7.97 -3.17
C CYS A 146 3.22 8.45 -1.70
N HIS A 147 4.17 9.32 -1.36
CA HIS A 147 4.35 9.84 0.00
C HIS A 147 4.81 11.30 -0.01
N ALA A 148 4.17 12.16 0.76
CA ALA A 148 4.54 13.57 0.85
C ALA A 148 5.82 13.78 1.66
N MET A 149 6.60 14.81 1.33
CA MET A 149 7.77 15.19 2.11
C MET A 149 7.35 15.84 3.44
N THR A 150 7.99 15.47 4.55
CA THR A 150 7.78 16.14 5.84
C THR A 150 8.61 17.42 5.92
N GLU A 151 8.34 18.31 6.89
CA GLU A 151 9.20 19.48 7.16
C GLU A 151 10.68 19.07 7.34
N LYS A 152 10.93 17.94 8.01
CA LYS A 152 12.28 17.38 8.18
C LYS A 152 12.90 16.99 6.85
N GLY A 153 12.11 16.39 5.95
CA GLY A 153 12.52 16.11 4.58
C GLY A 153 12.85 17.38 3.80
N GLU A 154 11.98 18.39 3.85
CA GLU A 154 12.19 19.64 3.13
C GLU A 154 13.48 20.33 3.57
N LYS A 155 13.73 20.33 4.88
CA LYS A 155 14.97 20.86 5.45
C LYS A 155 16.20 20.04 5.02
N PHE A 156 16.08 18.71 4.97
CA PHE A 156 17.17 17.83 4.57
C PHE A 156 17.56 18.01 3.10
N TYR A 157 16.58 18.12 2.21
CA TYR A 157 16.81 18.28 0.77
C TYR A 157 16.93 19.74 0.31
N ASN A 158 16.73 20.71 1.20
CA ASN A 158 16.66 22.15 0.88
C ASN A 158 15.60 22.43 -0.20
N THR A 159 14.37 22.03 0.06
CA THR A 159 13.21 22.26 -0.83
C THR A 159 12.15 23.11 -0.12
N GLY A 160 11.07 23.45 -0.83
CA GLY A 160 9.97 24.24 -0.28
C GLY A 160 10.45 25.58 0.28
N GLN A 161 10.13 25.84 1.55
CA GLN A 161 10.58 27.04 2.26
C GLN A 161 12.09 27.09 2.57
N TYR A 162 12.79 25.96 2.47
CA TYR A 162 14.24 25.86 2.70
C TYR A 162 15.04 25.89 1.39
N ALA A 163 14.40 26.11 0.25
CA ALA A 163 15.07 26.18 -1.05
C ALA A 163 16.15 27.28 -1.07
N PRO A 164 17.34 27.01 -1.63
CA PRO A 164 18.37 28.02 -1.78
C PRO A 164 17.84 29.20 -2.59
N LYS A 165 18.16 30.42 -2.15
CA LYS A 165 17.85 31.61 -2.95
C LYS A 165 18.54 31.49 -4.32
N PRO A 166 17.87 31.89 -5.42
CA PRO A 166 18.49 31.93 -6.73
C PRO A 166 19.80 32.71 -6.64
N ARG A 167 20.90 32.13 -7.11
CA ARG A 167 22.15 32.88 -7.23
C ARG A 167 21.93 33.94 -8.30
N THR A 168 22.11 35.20 -7.93
CA THR A 168 22.26 36.28 -8.91
C THR A 168 23.52 35.98 -9.71
N GLU A 169 23.37 35.69 -11.00
CA GLU A 169 24.51 35.59 -11.91
C GLU A 169 25.21 36.94 -11.95
N THR A 170 26.33 37.07 -11.25
CA THR A 170 27.28 38.17 -11.48
C THR A 170 28.03 37.83 -12.75
N GLY A 171 27.46 38.21 -13.90
CA GLY A 171 28.09 38.04 -15.21
C GLY A 171 29.54 38.51 -15.19
N HIS A 172 30.47 37.56 -15.22
CA HIS A 172 31.83 37.82 -15.63
C HIS A 172 31.87 37.51 -17.12
N HIS A 173 31.74 38.57 -17.90
CA HIS A 173 32.13 38.63 -19.31
C HIS A 173 33.62 38.97 -19.41
#